data_AF-A0A5C7AB11-F1
#
_entry.id   AF-A0A5C7AB11-F1
#
_cell.length_a   1.000
_cell.length_b   1.000
_cell.length_c   1.000
_cell.angle_alpha   90.00
_cell.angle_beta   90.00
_cell.angle_gamma   90.00
#
_symmetry.space_group_name_H-M   'P 1'
#
loop_
_entity.id
_entity.type
_entity.pdbx_description
1 polymer ?
#
loop_
_entity_poly.entity_id
_entity_poly.type
_entity_poly.pdbx_seq_one_letter_code
_entity_poly.pdbx_strand_id
1 'polypeptide(L)'
;MESELSKLNEEIIYLKDHFEFLLANRDSLLKFADYDKYSFDGAFSSNTPKNPKKLSSVVILNTTPDYDLAMKNVLVTNALDSLFDQTSEKYPIIAQVYFNAIDQVSRVFPAYDAKALLDPNLDLTTFNFFYQADFNHNPKKGPVWIPEVYIDPAGRGWILSLVHPVLEGDKLYAVLGIDITVEEIISRYLESKEGEYLIVNSKGDIVGGKAAAIEALSFPPLLNHVYIETISADNFRISDFNLFNSKNREVREMALSIILKKQDHFLFEDEFSPDAAYAIPFTFLDWYLIKIETKTP
;
A
#
# COMPACT_ATOMS: atom_id res chain seq x y z
N MET A 1 1.02 -0.23 15.80
CA MET A 1 1.43 0.08 14.42
C MET A 1 2.90 -0.22 14.19
N GLU A 2 3.84 0.54 14.75
CA GLU A 2 5.29 0.38 14.46
C GLU A 2 5.83 -1.05 14.59
N SER A 3 5.47 -1.76 15.67
CA SER A 3 5.88 -3.16 15.85
C SER A 3 5.32 -4.09 14.77
N GLU A 4 4.13 -3.83 14.24
CA GLU A 4 3.56 -4.62 13.14
C GLU A 4 4.19 -4.24 11.80
N LEU A 5 4.42 -2.95 11.52
CA LEU A 5 5.15 -2.51 10.33
C LEU A 5 6.57 -3.10 10.30
N SER A 6 7.25 -3.17 11.45
CA SER A 6 8.54 -3.85 11.58
C SER A 6 8.46 -5.34 11.23
N LYS A 7 7.42 -6.04 11.69
CA LYS A 7 7.22 -7.46 11.35
C LYS A 7 6.93 -7.65 9.85
N LEU A 8 6.23 -6.71 9.21
CA LEU A 8 5.98 -6.77 7.77
C LEU A 8 7.26 -6.55 6.95
N ASN A 9 8.20 -5.72 7.43
CA ASN A 9 9.53 -5.63 6.82
C ASN A 9 10.27 -6.98 6.85
N GLU A 10 10.19 -7.72 7.95
CA GLU A 10 10.79 -9.06 8.04
C GLU A 10 10.04 -10.06 7.15
N GLU A 11 8.71 -9.99 7.12
CA GLU A 11 7.87 -10.88 6.35
C GLU A 11 8.08 -10.73 4.84
N ILE A 12 8.21 -9.50 4.32
CA ILE A 12 8.41 -9.31 2.87
C ILE A 12 9.78 -9.84 2.42
N ILE A 13 10.79 -9.82 3.30
CA ILE A 13 12.10 -10.45 3.04
C ILE A 13 11.92 -11.97 2.97
N TYR A 14 11.21 -12.57 3.93
CA TYR A 14 10.91 -14.00 3.93
C TYR A 14 10.17 -14.45 2.66
N LEU A 15 9.15 -13.70 2.25
CA LEU A 15 8.41 -13.94 1.01
C LEU A 15 9.30 -13.83 -0.22
N LYS A 16 10.12 -12.79 -0.29
CA LYS A 16 11.09 -12.58 -1.38
C LYS A 16 12.06 -13.76 -1.46
N ASP A 17 12.62 -14.22 -0.34
CA ASP A 17 13.58 -15.32 -0.34
C ASP A 17 12.95 -16.64 -0.81
N HIS A 18 11.68 -16.87 -0.46
CA HIS A 18 10.90 -17.99 -1.02
C HIS A 18 10.67 -17.85 -2.52
N PHE A 19 10.37 -16.65 -2.99
CA PHE A 19 10.20 -16.38 -4.41
C PHE A 19 11.50 -16.62 -5.18
N GLU A 20 12.63 -16.08 -4.73
CA GLU A 20 13.92 -16.32 -5.37
C GLU A 20 14.34 -17.80 -5.33
N PHE A 21 13.98 -18.53 -4.28
CA PHE A 21 14.14 -19.98 -4.24
C PHE A 21 13.35 -20.69 -5.36
N LEU A 22 12.10 -20.27 -5.63
CA LEU A 22 11.33 -20.82 -6.75
C LEU A 22 12.02 -20.54 -8.09
N LEU A 23 12.54 -19.33 -8.29
CA LEU A 23 13.26 -18.95 -9.51
C LEU A 23 14.54 -19.77 -9.70
N ALA A 24 15.34 -19.94 -8.64
CA ALA A 24 16.57 -20.74 -8.67
C ALA A 24 16.32 -22.22 -8.97
N ASN A 25 15.11 -22.73 -8.70
CA ASN A 25 14.72 -24.12 -8.91
C ASN A 25 13.74 -24.32 -10.08
N ARG A 26 13.55 -23.30 -10.93
CA ARG A 26 12.63 -23.25 -12.07
C ARG A 26 12.59 -24.54 -12.89
N ASP A 27 13.73 -25.02 -13.37
CA ASP A 27 13.81 -26.19 -14.27
C ASP A 27 13.33 -27.49 -13.60
N SER A 28 13.53 -27.60 -12.29
CA SER A 28 13.06 -28.74 -11.51
C SER A 28 11.57 -28.63 -11.22
N LEU A 29 11.10 -27.43 -10.87
CA LEU A 29 9.70 -27.17 -10.53
C LEU A 29 8.78 -27.27 -11.75
N LEU A 30 9.21 -26.80 -12.92
CA LEU A 30 8.42 -26.88 -14.16
C LEU A 30 8.07 -28.31 -14.57
N LYS A 31 8.88 -29.31 -14.20
CA LYS A 31 8.59 -30.73 -14.47
C LYS A 31 7.37 -31.26 -13.71
N PHE A 32 7.00 -30.60 -12.62
CA PHE A 32 5.89 -30.97 -11.74
C PHE A 32 4.84 -29.86 -11.65
N ALA A 33 4.91 -28.85 -12.52
CA ALA A 33 3.99 -27.73 -12.50
C ALA A 33 2.57 -28.20 -12.84
N ASP A 34 1.60 -27.68 -12.08
CA ASP A 34 0.18 -27.86 -12.37
C ASP A 34 -0.24 -26.84 -13.44
N TYR A 35 -0.34 -27.30 -14.69
CA TYR A 35 -0.75 -26.49 -15.83
C TYR A 35 -2.25 -26.16 -15.80
N ASP A 36 -3.05 -26.92 -15.06
CA ASP A 36 -4.50 -26.75 -14.97
C ASP A 36 -4.91 -25.88 -13.77
N LYS A 37 -3.94 -25.39 -12.98
CA LYS A 37 -4.20 -24.54 -11.81
C LYS A 37 -4.95 -23.27 -12.17
N TYR A 38 -4.61 -22.69 -13.32
CA TYR A 38 -5.19 -21.46 -13.85
C TYR A 38 -5.73 -21.69 -15.26
N SER A 39 -6.89 -21.12 -15.54
CA SER A 39 -7.39 -20.94 -16.91
C SER A 39 -7.43 -19.44 -17.20
N PHE A 40 -7.21 -19.06 -18.46
CA PHE A 40 -7.12 -17.67 -18.88
C PHE A 40 -8.20 -17.32 -19.91
N ASP A 41 -8.73 -16.10 -19.81
CA ASP A 41 -9.56 -15.43 -20.81
C ASP A 41 -8.84 -14.16 -21.27
N GLY A 42 -8.13 -14.28 -22.40
CA GLY A 42 -7.17 -13.27 -22.84
C GLY A 42 -6.02 -13.12 -21.83
N ALA A 43 -5.79 -11.89 -21.37
CA ALA A 43 -4.73 -11.57 -20.41
C ALA A 43 -5.02 -12.05 -18.98
N PHE A 44 -6.27 -12.36 -18.64
CA PHE A 44 -6.72 -12.50 -17.25
C PHE A 44 -7.00 -13.95 -16.87
N SER A 45 -6.57 -14.35 -15.68
CA SER A 45 -7.00 -15.61 -15.08
C SER A 45 -8.52 -15.59 -14.80
N SER A 46 -9.20 -16.71 -15.04
CA SER A 46 -10.67 -16.81 -14.94
C SER A 46 -11.20 -17.05 -13.53
N ASN A 47 -10.35 -17.22 -12.51
CA ASN A 47 -10.79 -17.36 -11.13
C ASN A 47 -11.35 -16.03 -10.61
N THR A 48 -12.32 -16.14 -9.71
CA THR A 48 -12.98 -15.00 -9.07
C THR A 48 -12.65 -14.94 -7.58
N PRO A 49 -12.89 -13.80 -6.90
CA PRO A 49 -12.71 -13.67 -5.45
C PRO A 49 -13.50 -14.70 -4.63
N LYS A 50 -14.58 -15.25 -5.20
CA LYS A 50 -15.45 -16.26 -4.56
C LYS A 50 -14.94 -17.69 -4.71
N ASN A 51 -13.81 -17.89 -5.40
CA ASN A 51 -13.28 -19.23 -5.65
C ASN A 51 -12.81 -19.87 -4.32
N PRO A 52 -13.32 -21.05 -3.94
CA PRO A 52 -12.97 -21.70 -2.68
C PRO A 52 -11.50 -22.12 -2.57
N LYS A 53 -10.79 -22.22 -3.71
CA LYS A 53 -9.38 -22.61 -3.75
C LYS A 53 -8.41 -21.51 -3.27
N LYS A 54 -8.91 -20.32 -2.91
CA LYS A 54 -8.11 -19.17 -2.47
C LYS A 54 -6.92 -18.89 -3.40
N LEU A 55 -7.20 -18.75 -4.69
CA LEU A 55 -6.19 -18.42 -5.69
C LEU A 55 -5.96 -16.91 -5.76
N SER A 56 -4.76 -16.50 -6.17
CA SER A 56 -4.50 -15.12 -6.60
C SER A 56 -5.18 -14.84 -7.94
N SER A 57 -5.45 -13.58 -8.26
CA SER A 57 -5.66 -13.15 -9.65
C SER A 57 -4.31 -13.10 -10.36
N VAL A 58 -4.19 -13.74 -11.51
CA VAL A 58 -2.98 -13.73 -12.35
C VAL A 58 -3.30 -13.04 -13.67
N VAL A 59 -2.43 -12.12 -14.08
CA VAL A 59 -2.57 -11.39 -15.33
C VAL A 59 -1.26 -11.50 -16.11
N ILE A 60 -1.35 -11.85 -17.39
CA ILE A 60 -0.25 -11.75 -18.36
C ILE A 60 -0.66 -10.66 -19.34
N LEU A 61 -0.11 -9.45 -19.19
CA LEU A 61 -0.51 -8.30 -20.00
C LEU A 61 -0.08 -8.47 -21.47
N ASN A 62 -0.82 -7.85 -22.38
CA ASN A 62 -0.57 -7.86 -23.82
C ASN A 62 0.78 -7.19 -24.19
N THR A 63 1.32 -6.37 -23.28
CA THR A 63 2.64 -5.73 -23.39
C THR A 63 3.79 -6.69 -23.09
N THR A 64 3.52 -7.94 -22.70
CA THR A 64 4.56 -8.95 -22.48
C THR A 64 5.36 -9.17 -23.78
N PRO A 65 6.70 -9.19 -23.73
CA PRO A 65 7.52 -9.42 -24.92
C PRO A 65 7.54 -10.89 -25.35
N ASP A 66 7.24 -11.82 -24.44
CA ASP A 66 7.27 -13.27 -24.67
C ASP A 66 6.24 -13.97 -23.77
N TYR A 67 5.10 -14.32 -24.35
CA TYR A 67 3.99 -14.97 -23.63
C TYR A 67 4.38 -16.36 -23.10
N ASP A 68 5.18 -17.14 -23.85
CA ASP A 68 5.54 -18.50 -23.44
C ASP A 68 6.49 -18.47 -22.23
N LEU A 69 7.40 -17.49 -22.19
CA LEU A 69 8.24 -17.24 -21.02
C LEU A 69 7.40 -16.74 -19.82
N ALA A 70 6.49 -15.80 -20.05
CA ALA A 70 5.56 -15.30 -19.03
C ALA A 70 4.69 -16.42 -18.43
N MET A 71 4.20 -17.33 -19.26
CA MET A 71 3.44 -18.49 -18.78
C MET A 71 4.30 -19.43 -17.93
N LYS A 72 5.57 -19.67 -18.31
CA LYS A 72 6.50 -20.42 -17.43
C LYS A 72 6.70 -19.72 -16.09
N ASN A 73 6.76 -18.39 -16.07
CA ASN A 73 6.86 -17.60 -14.85
C ASN A 73 5.62 -17.74 -13.97
N VAL A 74 4.42 -17.75 -14.56
CA VAL A 74 3.18 -18.07 -13.85
C VAL A 74 3.25 -19.45 -13.21
N LEU A 75 3.67 -20.47 -13.96
CA LEU A 75 3.74 -21.86 -13.47
C LEU A 75 4.73 -22.04 -12.32
N VAL A 76 5.93 -21.47 -12.42
CA VAL A 76 6.97 -21.54 -11.37
C VAL A 76 6.50 -20.86 -10.08
N THR A 77 5.67 -19.82 -10.21
CA THR A 77 5.16 -19.04 -9.07
C THR A 77 3.83 -19.56 -8.52
N ASN A 78 3.30 -20.68 -9.02
CA ASN A 78 2.05 -21.26 -8.52
C ASN A 78 2.07 -21.55 -7.01
N ALA A 79 3.23 -21.87 -6.42
CA ALA A 79 3.34 -22.11 -4.98
C ALA A 79 3.09 -20.84 -4.13
N LEU A 80 3.21 -19.64 -4.73
CA LEU A 80 3.04 -18.38 -3.99
C LEU A 80 1.61 -18.14 -3.53
N ASP A 81 0.58 -18.73 -4.15
CA ASP A 81 -0.80 -18.52 -3.69
C ASP A 81 -1.01 -18.99 -2.25
N SER A 82 -0.51 -20.18 -1.91
CA SER A 82 -0.62 -20.71 -0.54
C SER A 82 0.25 -19.93 0.44
N LEU A 83 1.40 -19.43 -0.02
CA LEU A 83 2.27 -18.60 0.80
C LEU A 83 1.62 -17.24 1.10
N PHE A 84 1.02 -16.61 0.09
CA PHE A 84 0.30 -15.35 0.24
C PHE A 84 -0.92 -15.50 1.14
N ASP A 85 -1.69 -16.58 1.00
CA ASP A 85 -2.81 -16.90 1.90
C ASP A 85 -2.34 -17.04 3.36
N GLN A 86 -1.28 -17.82 3.61
CA GLN A 86 -0.71 -17.99 4.94
C GLN A 86 -0.21 -16.67 5.54
N THR A 87 0.43 -15.82 4.74
CA THR A 87 0.89 -14.51 5.19
C THR A 87 -0.29 -13.59 5.52
N SER A 88 -1.35 -13.57 4.70
CA SER A 88 -2.57 -12.82 4.99
C SER A 88 -3.29 -13.32 6.25
N GLU A 89 -3.33 -14.63 6.50
CA GLU A 89 -3.88 -15.20 7.75
C GLU A 89 -3.02 -14.85 8.97
N LYS A 90 -1.69 -14.83 8.82
CA LYS A 90 -0.73 -14.50 9.88
C LYS A 90 -0.78 -13.04 10.28
N TYR A 91 -1.01 -12.12 9.34
CA TYR A 91 -1.07 -10.68 9.58
C TYR A 91 -2.41 -10.11 9.11
N PRO A 92 -3.41 -10.03 9.98
CA PRO A 92 -4.74 -9.55 9.59
C PRO A 92 -4.80 -8.08 9.15
N ILE A 93 -3.69 -7.32 9.27
CA ILE A 93 -3.59 -5.94 8.77
C ILE A 93 -3.33 -5.90 7.26
N ILE A 94 -2.84 -6.99 6.67
CA ILE A 94 -2.54 -7.07 5.24
C ILE A 94 -3.85 -7.08 4.46
N ALA A 95 -3.99 -6.11 3.57
CA ALA A 95 -5.01 -6.13 2.55
C ALA A 95 -4.57 -7.05 1.41
N GLN A 96 -3.37 -6.82 0.85
CA GLN A 96 -2.90 -7.57 -0.31
C GLN A 96 -1.46 -8.04 -0.18
N VAL A 97 -1.17 -9.15 -0.84
CA VAL A 97 0.20 -9.56 -1.18
C VAL A 97 0.24 -9.79 -2.69
N TYR A 98 1.23 -9.23 -3.38
CA TYR A 98 1.31 -9.31 -4.83
C TYR A 98 2.74 -9.32 -5.35
N PHE A 99 2.91 -9.70 -6.61
CA PHE A 99 4.10 -9.32 -7.35
C PHE A 99 3.76 -8.83 -8.75
N ASN A 100 4.65 -7.98 -9.28
CA ASN A 100 4.65 -7.53 -10.67
C ASN A 100 6.03 -7.79 -11.27
N ALA A 101 6.10 -8.52 -12.37
CA ALA A 101 7.34 -8.95 -13.00
C ALA A 101 7.70 -8.11 -14.25
N ILE A 102 8.99 -8.07 -14.58
CA ILE A 102 9.51 -7.27 -15.71
C ILE A 102 8.96 -7.69 -17.07
N ASP A 103 8.52 -8.95 -17.17
CA ASP A 103 7.87 -9.54 -18.33
C ASP A 103 6.35 -9.32 -18.35
N GLN A 104 5.85 -8.39 -17.53
CA GLN A 104 4.45 -7.95 -17.49
C GLN A 104 3.46 -8.99 -16.92
N VAL A 105 3.97 -9.92 -16.08
CA VAL A 105 3.14 -10.79 -15.26
C VAL A 105 2.79 -10.11 -13.94
N SER A 106 1.51 -10.08 -13.59
CA SER A 106 1.02 -9.64 -12.29
C SER A 106 0.33 -10.80 -11.56
N ARG A 107 0.57 -10.93 -10.26
CA ARG A 107 -0.16 -11.87 -9.38
C ARG A 107 -0.56 -11.13 -8.10
N VAL A 108 -1.84 -11.12 -7.78
CA VAL A 108 -2.38 -10.41 -6.60
C VAL A 108 -3.27 -11.32 -5.77
N PHE A 109 -3.01 -11.39 -4.46
CA PHE A 109 -3.81 -12.11 -3.48
C PHE A 109 -4.41 -11.16 -2.43
N PRO A 110 -5.66 -11.38 -1.98
CA PRO A 110 -6.64 -12.30 -2.55
C PRO A 110 -7.08 -11.88 -3.96
N ALA A 111 -7.67 -12.82 -4.71
CA ALA A 111 -8.19 -12.53 -6.04
C ALA A 111 -9.20 -11.36 -6.04
N TYR A 112 -9.18 -10.61 -7.14
CA TYR A 112 -10.04 -9.47 -7.45
C TYR A 112 -10.53 -9.56 -8.91
N ASP A 113 -11.51 -8.74 -9.29
CA ASP A 113 -12.05 -8.70 -10.67
C ASP A 113 -11.10 -7.96 -11.62
N ALA A 114 -9.97 -8.59 -11.95
CA ALA A 114 -8.92 -7.99 -12.77
C ALA A 114 -9.41 -7.56 -14.16
N LYS A 115 -10.34 -8.33 -14.74
CA LYS A 115 -10.89 -8.03 -16.07
C LYS A 115 -11.74 -6.74 -16.07
N ALA A 116 -12.43 -6.45 -14.95
CA ALA A 116 -13.22 -5.24 -14.82
C ALA A 116 -12.37 -4.00 -14.47
N LEU A 117 -11.21 -4.19 -13.83
CA LEU A 117 -10.43 -3.09 -13.23
C LEU A 117 -9.11 -2.76 -13.92
N LEU A 118 -8.54 -3.66 -14.72
CA LEU A 118 -7.26 -3.44 -15.41
C LEU A 118 -7.40 -3.36 -16.93
N ASP A 119 -6.66 -2.43 -17.53
CA ASP A 119 -6.39 -2.43 -18.96
C ASP A 119 -5.33 -3.50 -19.27
N PRO A 120 -5.59 -4.46 -20.19
CA PRO A 120 -4.61 -5.50 -20.52
C PRO A 120 -3.38 -4.98 -21.28
N ASN A 121 -3.33 -3.70 -21.68
CA ASN A 121 -2.20 -3.10 -22.41
C ASN A 121 -1.33 -2.17 -21.54
N LEU A 122 -1.48 -2.24 -20.22
CA LEU A 122 -0.64 -1.47 -19.28
C LEU A 122 0.83 -1.91 -19.33
N ASP A 123 1.71 -1.03 -18.86
CA ASP A 123 3.10 -1.37 -18.55
C ASP A 123 3.32 -1.23 -17.04
N LEU A 124 3.45 -2.36 -16.35
CA LEU A 124 3.61 -2.44 -14.89
C LEU A 124 4.84 -1.66 -14.42
N THR A 125 5.89 -1.55 -15.25
CA THR A 125 7.16 -0.92 -14.87
C THR A 125 7.05 0.59 -14.70
N THR A 126 5.99 1.19 -15.24
CA THR A 126 5.73 2.64 -15.17
C THR A 126 5.06 3.08 -13.87
N PHE A 127 4.61 2.14 -13.04
CA PHE A 127 3.89 2.44 -11.80
C PHE A 127 4.81 2.49 -10.58
N ASN A 128 4.42 3.29 -9.58
CA ASN A 128 5.18 3.50 -8.35
C ASN A 128 5.48 2.21 -7.59
N PHE A 129 4.53 1.29 -7.52
CA PHE A 129 4.72 -0.01 -6.90
C PHE A 129 5.81 -0.85 -7.57
N PHE A 130 6.22 -0.52 -8.79
CA PHE A 130 7.32 -1.18 -9.47
C PHE A 130 8.60 -0.35 -9.36
N TYR A 131 8.62 0.89 -9.89
CA TYR A 131 9.88 1.64 -9.98
C TYR A 131 10.47 2.00 -8.61
N GLN A 132 9.66 2.14 -7.54
CA GLN A 132 10.18 2.43 -6.19
C GLN A 132 11.10 1.32 -5.65
N ALA A 133 10.95 0.08 -6.14
CA ALA A 133 11.79 -1.04 -5.77
C ALA A 133 12.87 -1.38 -6.81
N ASP A 134 12.91 -0.67 -7.95
CA ASP A 134 13.94 -0.90 -8.96
C ASP A 134 15.34 -0.50 -8.45
N PHE A 135 16.38 -0.84 -9.20
CA PHE A 135 17.76 -0.59 -8.73
C PHE A 135 18.19 0.89 -8.85
N ASN A 136 17.46 1.72 -9.59
CA ASN A 136 17.73 3.15 -9.69
C ASN A 136 17.21 3.87 -8.44
N HIS A 137 16.02 3.51 -7.98
CA HIS A 137 15.36 4.12 -6.83
C HIS A 137 15.74 3.44 -5.50
N ASN A 138 15.97 2.11 -5.54
CA ASN A 138 16.36 1.29 -4.40
C ASN A 138 17.70 0.58 -4.65
N PRO A 139 18.83 1.32 -4.66
CA PRO A 139 20.16 0.73 -4.89
C PRO A 139 20.59 -0.23 -3.77
N LYS A 140 19.97 -0.14 -2.58
CA LYS A 140 20.20 -1.07 -1.46
C LYS A 140 19.52 -2.42 -1.65
N LYS A 141 18.57 -2.54 -2.59
CA LYS A 141 17.83 -3.75 -2.91
C LYS A 141 17.08 -4.37 -1.70
N GLY A 142 16.67 -3.53 -0.76
CA GLY A 142 15.96 -3.95 0.46
C GLY A 142 14.47 -3.62 0.43
N PRO A 143 13.74 -3.86 1.53
CA PRO A 143 12.35 -3.41 1.67
C PRO A 143 12.25 -1.88 1.60
N VAL A 144 11.21 -1.37 0.93
CA VAL A 144 10.92 0.06 0.79
C VAL A 144 9.43 0.30 1.04
N TRP A 145 9.11 1.15 2.01
CA TRP A 145 7.76 1.69 2.14
C TRP A 145 7.57 2.84 1.15
N ILE A 146 6.50 2.79 0.36
CA ILE A 146 6.10 3.88 -0.51
C ILE A 146 5.48 4.96 0.38
N PRO A 147 6.08 6.18 0.44
CA PRO A 147 5.69 7.17 1.45
C PRO A 147 4.33 7.80 1.16
N GLU A 148 3.92 7.87 -0.11
CA GLU A 148 2.59 8.33 -0.50
C GLU A 148 1.57 7.19 -0.49
N VAL A 149 0.43 7.44 0.18
CA VAL A 149 -0.76 6.62 -0.02
C VAL A 149 -1.30 6.84 -1.43
N TYR A 150 -1.83 5.79 -2.04
CA TYR A 150 -2.47 5.87 -3.35
C TYR A 150 -3.67 4.92 -3.43
N ILE A 151 -4.50 5.09 -4.46
CA ILE A 151 -5.68 4.25 -4.66
C ILE A 151 -5.24 2.89 -5.17
N ASP A 152 -5.67 1.83 -4.49
CA ASP A 152 -5.45 0.45 -4.89
C ASP A 152 -6.12 0.17 -6.26
N PRO A 153 -5.35 -0.25 -7.29
CA PRO A 153 -5.90 -0.66 -8.58
C PRO A 153 -6.95 -1.79 -8.49
N ALA A 154 -6.90 -2.62 -7.45
CA ALA A 154 -7.89 -3.67 -7.21
C ALA A 154 -9.17 -3.18 -6.50
N GLY A 155 -9.27 -1.88 -6.22
CA GLY A 155 -10.50 -1.24 -5.73
C GLY A 155 -10.72 -1.29 -4.22
N ARG A 156 -9.67 -1.41 -3.40
CA ARG A 156 -9.79 -1.45 -1.92
C ARG A 156 -9.64 -0.10 -1.24
N GLY A 157 -9.70 0.98 -2.01
CA GLY A 157 -9.51 2.34 -1.50
C GLY A 157 -8.04 2.70 -1.35
N TRP A 158 -7.72 3.52 -0.36
CA TRP A 158 -6.37 4.04 -0.17
C TRP A 158 -5.48 3.05 0.55
N ILE A 159 -4.30 2.83 0.00
CA ILE A 159 -3.33 1.87 0.50
C ILE A 159 -1.99 2.51 0.80
N LEU A 160 -1.32 1.92 1.77
CA LEU A 160 0.10 2.06 2.03
C LEU A 160 0.79 0.76 1.62
N SER A 161 1.86 0.89 0.83
CA SER A 161 2.54 -0.26 0.22
C SER A 161 3.96 -0.41 0.71
N LEU A 162 4.33 -1.64 1.06
CA LEU A 162 5.70 -2.08 1.29
C LEU A 162 6.13 -2.92 0.08
N VAL A 163 7.20 -2.53 -0.58
CA VAL A 163 7.71 -3.22 -1.78
C VAL A 163 9.13 -3.74 -1.59
N HIS A 164 9.47 -4.81 -2.29
CA HIS A 164 10.80 -5.42 -2.26
C HIS A 164 11.19 -5.95 -3.65
N PRO A 165 12.40 -5.65 -4.17
CA PRO A 165 12.86 -6.25 -5.41
C PRO A 165 13.12 -7.75 -5.24
N VAL A 166 12.70 -8.54 -6.23
CA VAL A 166 12.97 -9.97 -6.36
C VAL A 166 13.97 -10.15 -7.49
N LEU A 167 15.03 -10.89 -7.24
CA LEU A 167 16.13 -11.07 -8.18
C LEU A 167 16.17 -12.47 -8.79
N GLU A 168 16.58 -12.55 -10.05
CA GLU A 168 17.04 -13.79 -10.67
C GLU A 168 18.51 -13.61 -11.03
N GLY A 169 19.39 -14.17 -10.20
CA GLY A 169 20.82 -13.82 -10.21
C GLY A 169 21.04 -12.36 -9.80
N ASP A 170 21.71 -11.57 -10.64
CA ASP A 170 22.00 -10.16 -10.37
C ASP A 170 20.99 -9.18 -11.00
N LYS A 171 19.93 -9.69 -11.62
CA LYS A 171 18.94 -8.88 -12.35
C LYS A 171 17.64 -8.77 -11.58
N LEU A 172 17.00 -7.59 -11.67
CA LEU A 172 15.64 -7.41 -11.21
C LEU A 172 14.71 -8.30 -12.06
N TYR A 173 13.97 -9.18 -11.39
CA TYR A 173 13.01 -10.08 -12.02
C TYR A 173 11.58 -9.57 -11.80
N ALA A 174 11.26 -9.22 -10.56
CA ALA A 174 9.95 -8.72 -10.17
C ALA A 174 10.04 -7.78 -8.98
N VAL A 175 8.93 -7.13 -8.66
CA VAL A 175 8.72 -6.41 -7.42
C VAL A 175 7.59 -7.10 -6.66
N LEU A 176 7.89 -7.56 -5.46
CA LEU A 176 6.94 -8.09 -4.49
C LEU A 176 6.39 -6.93 -3.66
N GLY A 177 5.11 -6.97 -3.31
CA GLY A 177 4.47 -5.95 -2.51
C GLY A 177 3.50 -6.50 -1.47
N ILE A 178 3.35 -5.76 -0.39
CA ILE A 178 2.33 -5.93 0.65
C ILE A 178 1.59 -4.60 0.79
N ASP A 179 0.27 -4.63 0.65
CA ASP A 179 -0.57 -3.45 0.85
C ASP A 179 -1.37 -3.54 2.15
N ILE A 180 -1.51 -2.39 2.80
CA ILE A 180 -2.36 -2.16 3.97
C ILE A 180 -3.35 -1.05 3.61
N THR A 181 -4.62 -1.20 3.95
CA THR A 181 -5.56 -0.09 3.76
C THR A 181 -5.39 0.96 4.85
N VAL A 182 -5.57 2.22 4.46
CA VAL A 182 -5.62 3.35 5.39
C VAL A 182 -6.75 3.16 6.43
N GLU A 183 -7.88 2.60 6.01
CA GLU A 183 -9.00 2.26 6.90
C GLU A 183 -8.58 1.32 8.03
N GLU A 184 -7.81 0.27 7.73
CA GLU A 184 -7.34 -0.70 8.72
C GLU A 184 -6.36 -0.07 9.72
N ILE A 185 -5.53 0.87 9.25
CA ILE A 185 -4.65 1.66 10.11
C ILE A 185 -5.48 2.50 11.09
N ILE A 186 -6.52 3.18 10.60
CA ILE A 186 -7.38 4.03 11.43
C ILE A 186 -8.14 3.20 12.46
N SER A 187 -8.85 2.15 12.02
CA SER A 187 -9.71 1.34 12.87
C SER A 187 -8.93 0.63 13.98
N ARG A 188 -7.76 0.07 13.67
CA ARG A 188 -6.97 -0.65 14.68
C ARG A 188 -6.26 0.26 15.66
N TYR A 189 -5.67 1.34 15.18
CA TYR A 189 -4.71 2.10 15.97
C TYR A 189 -5.22 3.44 16.50
N LEU A 190 -6.18 4.06 15.83
CA LEU A 190 -6.73 5.35 16.27
C LEU A 190 -8.01 5.16 17.08
N GLU A 191 -8.95 4.34 16.62
CA GLU A 191 -10.24 4.16 17.31
C GLU A 191 -10.08 3.54 18.71
N SER A 192 -9.09 2.67 18.88
CA SER A 192 -8.81 2.01 20.17
C SER A 192 -8.11 2.88 21.21
N LYS A 193 -7.64 4.09 20.85
CA LYS A 193 -6.90 4.99 21.75
C LYS A 193 -7.80 6.07 22.34
N GLU A 194 -7.62 6.42 23.61
CA GLU A 194 -8.27 7.60 24.20
C GLU A 194 -7.61 8.91 23.75
N GLY A 195 -8.44 9.89 23.38
CA GLY A 195 -8.02 11.20 22.87
C GLY A 195 -8.24 11.37 21.36
N GLU A 196 -7.97 12.57 20.87
CA GLU A 196 -8.18 12.98 19.49
C GLU A 196 -6.88 12.88 18.69
N TYR A 197 -6.84 12.01 17.67
CA TYR A 197 -5.61 11.73 16.91
C TYR A 197 -5.82 11.84 15.41
N LEU A 198 -4.73 12.20 14.73
CA LEU A 198 -4.59 12.31 13.29
C LEU A 198 -3.27 11.64 12.86
N ILE A 199 -3.26 11.08 11.66
CA ILE A 199 -2.06 10.63 10.95
C ILE A 199 -1.88 11.53 9.74
N VAL A 200 -0.69 12.10 9.61
CA VAL A 200 -0.38 13.10 8.58
C VAL A 200 0.94 12.73 7.89
N ASN A 201 1.00 12.80 6.57
CA ASN A 201 2.26 12.57 5.84
C ASN A 201 3.17 13.81 5.84
N SER A 202 4.39 13.69 5.34
CA SER A 202 5.34 14.82 5.30
C SER A 202 4.97 15.95 4.33
N LYS A 203 3.98 15.74 3.46
CA LYS A 203 3.41 16.79 2.60
C LYS A 203 2.28 17.54 3.30
N GLY A 204 1.90 17.14 4.52
CA GLY A 204 0.82 17.75 5.30
C GLY A 204 -0.56 17.17 5.00
N ASP A 205 -0.66 16.10 4.22
CA ASP A 205 -1.93 15.45 3.93
C ASP A 205 -2.39 14.63 5.14
N ILE A 206 -3.62 14.85 5.58
CA ILE A 206 -4.27 14.03 6.60
C ILE A 206 -4.62 12.69 5.94
N VAL A 207 -3.87 11.66 6.32
CA VAL A 207 -4.06 10.28 5.84
C VAL A 207 -5.21 9.61 6.60
N GLY A 208 -5.42 9.96 7.86
CA GLY A 208 -6.48 9.39 8.68
C GLY A 208 -6.60 10.09 10.00
N GLY A 209 -7.74 9.95 10.68
CA GLY A 209 -7.95 10.65 11.93
C GLY A 209 -9.33 10.44 12.51
N LYS A 210 -9.47 10.74 13.80
CA LYS A 210 -10.78 10.79 14.45
C LYS A 210 -11.55 12.02 14.00
N ALA A 211 -12.88 11.88 13.86
CA ALA A 211 -13.74 12.96 13.41
C ALA A 211 -13.58 14.23 14.25
N ALA A 212 -13.58 14.12 15.58
CA ALA A 212 -13.43 15.28 16.46
C ALA A 212 -12.04 15.94 16.34
N ALA A 213 -10.96 15.18 16.13
CA ALA A 213 -9.64 15.74 15.84
C ALA A 213 -9.62 16.57 14.53
N ILE A 214 -10.28 16.07 13.48
CA ILE A 214 -10.36 16.72 12.16
C ILE A 214 -11.20 18.00 12.24
N GLU A 215 -12.35 17.91 12.91
CA GLU A 215 -13.26 19.03 13.14
C GLU A 215 -12.60 20.12 13.99
N ALA A 216 -11.82 19.75 15.02
CA ALA A 216 -11.07 20.69 15.85
C ALA A 216 -10.03 21.49 15.05
N LEU A 217 -9.51 20.95 13.95
CA LEU A 217 -8.64 21.66 13.01
C LEU A 217 -9.41 22.40 11.90
N SER A 218 -10.73 22.53 12.02
CA SER A 218 -11.63 23.18 11.06
C SER A 218 -11.67 22.52 9.67
N PHE A 219 -11.39 21.22 9.59
CA PHE A 219 -11.61 20.44 8.38
C PHE A 219 -13.01 19.82 8.38
N PRO A 220 -13.64 19.60 7.20
CA PRO A 220 -14.87 18.84 7.13
C PRO A 220 -14.65 17.39 7.60
N PRO A 221 -15.68 16.67 8.07
CA PRO A 221 -15.52 15.27 8.44
C PRO A 221 -14.97 14.44 7.27
N LEU A 222 -14.00 13.56 7.55
CA LEU A 222 -13.62 12.50 6.61
C LEU A 222 -14.78 11.50 6.52
N LEU A 223 -15.71 11.71 5.58
CA LEU A 223 -16.74 10.72 5.30
C LEU A 223 -16.08 9.52 4.59
N ASN A 224 -16.30 8.30 5.09
CA ASN A 224 -15.77 7.05 4.47
C ASN A 224 -16.09 6.92 2.97
N HIS A 225 -17.11 7.63 2.47
CA HIS A 225 -17.50 7.65 1.06
C HIS A 225 -16.59 8.53 0.17
N VAL A 226 -15.77 9.42 0.74
CA VAL A 226 -14.82 10.27 -0.02
C VAL A 226 -13.60 9.46 -0.48
N TYR A 227 -13.33 8.31 0.16
CA TYR A 227 -12.26 7.40 -0.25
C TYR A 227 -12.64 6.48 -1.42
N ILE A 228 -13.94 6.31 -1.71
CA ILE A 228 -14.46 5.42 -2.77
C ILE A 228 -14.73 6.19 -4.08
N GLU A 229 -15.02 7.49 -3.99
CA GLU A 229 -15.17 8.36 -5.17
C GLU A 229 -13.82 8.88 -5.66
N THR A 230 -13.22 8.16 -6.60
CA THR A 230 -12.87 8.62 -7.97
C THR A 230 -11.84 7.65 -8.55
N ILE A 231 -12.31 6.52 -9.11
CA ILE A 231 -11.51 5.64 -9.98
C ILE A 231 -11.40 6.22 -11.41
N SER A 232 -12.09 7.33 -11.69
CA SER A 232 -12.10 7.96 -13.02
C SER A 232 -11.58 9.40 -12.96
N ALA A 233 -10.39 9.59 -13.51
CA ALA A 233 -9.81 10.86 -13.97
C ALA A 233 -9.32 11.86 -12.89
N ASP A 234 -8.01 12.08 -12.89
CA ASP A 234 -7.29 13.37 -12.80
C ASP A 234 -7.57 14.38 -11.67
N ASN A 235 -8.46 14.11 -10.72
CA ASN A 235 -8.80 15.09 -9.68
C ASN A 235 -8.47 14.62 -8.27
N PHE A 236 -7.27 15.02 -7.86
CA PHE A 236 -6.86 15.32 -6.48
C PHE A 236 -8.06 15.60 -5.54
N ARG A 237 -8.29 14.70 -4.58
CA ARG A 237 -9.09 14.98 -3.36
C ARG A 237 -8.24 15.01 -2.08
N ILE A 238 -6.93 14.77 -2.18
CA ILE A 238 -5.98 14.96 -1.08
C ILE A 238 -5.82 16.45 -0.71
N SER A 239 -6.00 17.39 -1.67
CA SER A 239 -5.69 18.82 -1.45
C SER A 239 -6.57 19.49 -0.39
N ASP A 240 -7.79 19.02 -0.19
CA ASP A 240 -8.77 19.62 0.75
C ASP A 240 -8.49 19.23 2.20
N PHE A 241 -7.73 18.15 2.41
CA PHE A 241 -7.32 17.63 3.72
C PHE A 241 -5.82 17.81 3.93
N ASN A 242 -5.26 18.91 3.44
CA ASN A 242 -3.86 19.26 3.66
C ASN A 242 -3.72 20.37 4.70
N LEU A 243 -2.91 20.14 5.73
CA LEU A 243 -2.70 21.08 6.84
C LEU A 243 -2.14 22.44 6.38
N PHE A 244 -1.27 22.46 5.36
CA PHE A 244 -0.74 23.70 4.80
C PHE A 244 -1.79 24.50 4.01
N ASN A 245 -2.88 23.85 3.60
CA ASN A 245 -4.00 24.49 2.91
C ASN A 245 -5.16 24.85 3.84
N SER A 246 -5.06 24.60 5.16
CA SER A 246 -6.13 24.90 6.12
C SER A 246 -6.54 26.38 6.05
N LYS A 247 -7.84 26.65 6.23
CA LYS A 247 -8.35 28.02 6.35
C LYS A 247 -7.92 28.69 7.66
N ASN A 248 -7.69 27.90 8.72
CA ASN A 248 -7.20 28.39 10.00
C ASN A 248 -5.69 28.67 9.90
N ARG A 249 -5.27 29.89 10.28
CA ARG A 249 -3.87 30.32 10.22
C ARG A 249 -2.98 29.52 11.17
N GLU A 250 -3.43 29.29 12.40
CA GLU A 250 -2.66 28.56 13.40
C GLU A 250 -2.49 27.10 13.03
N VAL A 251 -3.45 26.49 12.33
CA VAL A 251 -3.30 25.13 11.81
C VAL A 251 -2.18 25.05 10.76
N ARG A 252 -2.05 26.07 9.89
CA ARG A 252 -0.92 26.15 8.95
C ARG A 252 0.41 26.36 9.68
N GLU A 253 0.43 27.17 10.74
CA GLU A 253 1.62 27.39 11.57
C GLU A 253 2.03 26.13 12.35
N MET A 254 1.07 25.39 12.89
CA MET A 254 1.25 24.07 13.48
C MET A 254 1.90 23.12 12.48
N ALA A 255 1.40 23.05 11.25
CA ALA A 255 1.95 22.21 10.19
C ALA A 255 3.41 22.56 9.89
N LEU A 256 3.72 23.86 9.76
CA LEU A 256 5.09 24.34 9.57
C LEU A 256 5.99 23.94 10.74
N SER A 257 5.51 24.04 11.99
CA SER A 257 6.28 23.72 13.18
C SER A 257 6.57 22.22 13.30
N ILE A 258 5.53 21.39 13.18
CA ILE A 258 5.62 19.94 13.38
C ILE A 258 6.34 19.28 12.19
N ILE A 259 5.93 19.59 10.96
CA ILE A 259 6.36 18.83 9.78
C ILE A 259 7.68 19.36 9.23
N LEU A 260 7.84 20.68 9.12
CA LEU A 260 9.05 21.28 8.54
C LEU A 260 10.13 21.55 9.58
N LYS A 261 9.76 22.10 10.75
CA LYS A 261 10.71 22.39 11.84
C LYS A 261 10.93 21.21 12.79
N LYS A 262 10.22 20.10 12.60
CA LYS A 262 10.36 18.85 13.36
C LYS A 262 10.15 19.06 14.88
N GLN A 263 9.28 19.99 15.25
CA GLN A 263 8.88 20.18 16.65
C GLN A 263 7.88 19.09 17.08
N ASP A 264 7.92 18.75 18.35
CA ASP A 264 7.06 17.72 18.96
C ASP A 264 5.72 18.28 19.47
N HIS A 265 5.55 19.61 19.49
CA HIS A 265 4.29 20.24 19.87
C HIS A 265 4.09 21.61 19.23
N PHE A 266 2.85 22.08 19.29
CA PHE A 266 2.44 23.44 18.95
C PHE A 266 1.33 23.88 19.92
N LEU A 267 1.42 25.10 20.42
CA LEU A 267 0.39 25.70 21.28
C LEU A 267 -0.40 26.72 20.45
N PHE A 268 -1.72 26.62 20.50
CA PHE A 268 -2.61 27.53 19.82
C PHE A 268 -2.99 28.67 20.76
N GLU A 269 -3.15 29.88 20.21
CA GLU A 269 -3.52 31.09 20.93
C GLU A 269 -4.98 31.49 20.65
N ASP A 270 -5.53 31.18 19.46
CA ASP A 270 -6.88 31.62 19.09
C ASP A 270 -7.96 30.90 19.91
N GLU A 271 -8.99 31.64 20.31
CA GLU A 271 -10.09 31.11 21.15
C GLU A 271 -10.80 29.92 20.49
N PHE A 272 -10.96 29.96 19.15
CA PHE A 272 -11.65 28.94 18.34
C PHE A 272 -10.74 27.81 17.86
N SER A 273 -9.45 27.84 18.18
CA SER A 273 -8.50 26.76 17.90
C SER A 273 -8.48 25.76 19.07
N PRO A 274 -7.89 24.56 18.88
CA PRO A 274 -7.53 23.66 19.98
C PRO A 274 -6.62 24.36 21.02
N ASP A 275 -6.27 23.68 22.11
CA ASP A 275 -5.25 24.19 23.06
C ASP A 275 -3.83 23.89 22.57
N ALA A 276 -3.61 22.63 22.16
CA ALA A 276 -2.30 22.16 21.76
C ALA A 276 -2.39 21.02 20.74
N ALA A 277 -1.30 20.83 20.00
CA ALA A 277 -1.05 19.63 19.22
C ALA A 277 0.28 19.01 19.66
N TYR A 278 0.34 17.69 19.82
CA TYR A 278 1.55 16.95 20.14
C TYR A 278 1.82 15.90 19.07
N ALA A 279 3.03 15.83 18.55
CA ALA A 279 3.38 14.99 17.42
C ALA A 279 4.49 14.00 17.75
N ILE A 280 4.33 12.78 17.26
CA ILE A 280 5.35 11.74 17.26
C ILE A 280 5.58 11.29 15.81
N PRO A 281 6.81 11.36 15.29
CA PRO A 281 7.11 10.85 13.95
C PRO A 281 7.08 9.33 13.91
N PHE A 282 6.71 8.77 12.76
CA PHE A 282 6.85 7.35 12.48
C PHE A 282 8.31 6.99 12.14
N THR A 283 8.70 5.74 12.40
CA THR A 283 10.07 5.23 12.19
C THR A 283 10.28 4.78 10.75
N PHE A 284 9.29 4.10 10.16
CA PHE A 284 9.38 3.54 8.81
C PHE A 284 8.76 4.42 7.71
N LEU A 285 7.97 5.41 8.12
CA LEU A 285 7.23 6.30 7.22
C LEU A 285 7.59 7.74 7.57
N ASP A 286 7.68 8.61 6.58
CA ASP A 286 7.84 10.05 6.78
C ASP A 286 6.48 10.69 7.16
N TRP A 287 5.85 10.12 8.19
CA TRP A 287 4.52 10.46 8.68
C TRP A 287 4.60 10.89 10.15
N TYR A 288 3.51 11.47 10.64
CA TYR A 288 3.33 11.94 12.01
C TYR A 288 2.01 11.42 12.59
N LEU A 289 2.06 10.93 13.82
CA LEU A 289 0.88 10.80 14.67
C LEU A 289 0.75 12.08 15.47
N ILE A 290 -0.34 12.82 15.27
CA ILE A 290 -0.61 14.09 15.95
C ILE A 290 -1.80 13.89 16.88
N LYS A 291 -1.61 14.13 18.18
CA LYS A 291 -2.69 14.26 19.16
C LYS A 291 -3.15 15.70 19.22
N ILE A 292 -4.44 15.94 19.11
CA ILE A 292 -5.06 17.25 19.31
C ILE A 292 -5.63 17.31 20.73
N GLU A 293 -5.28 18.36 21.45
CA GLU A 293 -5.84 18.69 22.76
C GLU A 293 -6.88 19.79 22.57
N THR A 294 -8.15 19.42 22.69
CA THR A 294 -9.27 20.36 22.56
C THR A 294 -9.53 21.07 23.88
N LYS A 295 -9.95 22.34 23.79
CA LYS A 295 -10.44 23.09 24.95
C LYS A 295 -11.57 22.34 25.64
N THR A 296 -11.43 22.11 26.94
CA THR A 296 -12.52 21.60 27.77
C THR A 296 -13.65 22.63 27.75
N PRO A 297 -14.91 22.23 27.49
CA PRO A 297 -16.04 23.16 27.51
C PRO A 297 -16.29 23.80 28.89
#